data_AF-A0A960IW19-F1
#
_entry.id   AF-A0A960IW19-F1
#
_cell.length_a   1.000
_cell.length_b   1.000
_cell.length_c   1.000
_cell.angle_alpha   90.00
_cell.angle_beta   90.00
_cell.angle_gamma   90.00
#
_symmetry.space_group_name_H-M   'P 1'
#
loop_
_entity.id
_entity.type
_entity.pdbx_description
1 polymer ?
#
loop_
_entity_poly.entity_id
_entity_poly.type
_entity_poly.pdbx_seq_one_letter_code
_entity_poly.pdbx_strand_id
1 'polypeptide(L)'
;LITPWNWPQNQISLKVIAALIAGCTTVLKPSEESPLNAIVFAECIDAAGFPKGVFNLVNGDGTGVGTALTTHPDVDMVSFTGSTRAGIAISKAAADTLKRVHLELGGKGANILFADADDDAIDRGVRQMMSNSGQSCNAPSRMLVQREIYSRAVERAAQIANTIEVRPAQEEGSF
;
A
#
# COMPACT_ATOMS: atom_id res chain seq x y z
N LEU A 1 -4.96 11.34 -7.11
CA LEU A 1 -4.18 10.39 -6.29
C LEU A 1 -5.14 9.40 -5.67
N ILE A 2 -4.95 8.10 -5.88
CA ILE A 2 -5.87 7.06 -5.39
C ILE A 2 -5.08 6.04 -4.56
N THR A 3 -5.46 5.84 -3.29
CA THR A 3 -4.68 5.04 -2.32
C THR A 3 -5.46 3.84 -1.76
N PRO A 4 -4.77 2.76 -1.36
CA PRO A 4 -5.36 1.53 -0.85
C PRO A 4 -5.64 1.64 0.64
N TRP A 5 -6.25 0.59 1.20
CA TRP A 5 -6.62 0.52 2.61
C TRP A 5 -5.57 -0.07 3.54
N ASN A 6 -4.61 -0.83 3.02
CA ASN A 6 -3.72 -1.65 3.84
C ASN A 6 -2.65 -0.85 4.58
N TRP A 7 -2.17 0.24 3.98
CA TRP A 7 -1.20 1.16 4.58
C TRP A 7 -1.64 2.61 4.33
N PRO A 8 -2.80 3.02 4.86
CA PRO A 8 -3.54 4.13 4.31
C PRO A 8 -2.79 5.46 4.50
N GLN A 9 -2.20 5.69 5.68
CA GLN A 9 -1.44 6.92 5.94
C GLN A 9 -0.09 6.97 5.22
N ASN A 10 0.61 5.85 5.16
CA ASN A 10 1.88 5.75 4.44
C ASN A 10 1.68 6.05 2.94
N GLN A 11 0.66 5.45 2.32
CA GLN A 11 0.38 5.63 0.90
C GLN A 11 -0.09 7.05 0.54
N ILE A 12 -0.83 7.70 1.44
CA ILE A 12 -1.17 9.12 1.31
C ILE A 12 0.09 9.97 1.35
N SER A 13 0.91 9.78 2.39
CA SER A 13 2.12 10.58 2.61
C SER A 13 3.07 10.50 1.41
N LEU A 14 3.36 9.30 0.92
CA LEU A 14 4.25 9.08 -0.23
C LEU A 14 3.80 9.80 -1.51
N LYS A 15 2.47 9.94 -1.72
CA LYS A 15 1.92 10.54 -2.94
C LYS A 15 1.69 12.04 -2.79
N VAL A 16 1.01 12.45 -1.72
CA VAL A 16 0.61 13.85 -1.52
C VAL A 16 1.83 14.72 -1.24
N ILE A 17 2.73 14.30 -0.35
CA ILE A 17 3.92 15.10 -0.01
C ILE A 17 4.81 15.28 -1.23
N ALA A 18 5.05 14.22 -1.99
CA ALA A 18 5.84 14.29 -3.22
C ALA A 18 5.23 15.26 -4.26
N ALA A 19 3.91 15.21 -4.44
CA ALA A 19 3.21 16.11 -5.35
C ALA A 19 3.27 17.57 -4.88
N LEU A 20 3.08 17.83 -3.59
CA LEU A 20 3.15 19.18 -3.02
C LEU A 20 4.57 19.78 -3.13
N ILE A 21 5.61 18.98 -2.86
CA ILE A 21 7.01 19.42 -3.02
C ILE A 21 7.31 19.77 -4.49
N ALA A 22 6.74 19.02 -5.44
CA ALA A 22 6.88 19.30 -6.86
C ALA A 22 6.06 20.52 -7.34
N GLY A 23 5.26 21.14 -6.46
CA GLY A 23 4.40 22.28 -6.80
C GLY A 23 3.10 21.89 -7.49
N CYS A 24 2.70 20.62 -7.46
CA CYS A 24 1.43 20.16 -8.03
C CYS A 24 0.25 20.43 -7.09
N THR A 25 -0.91 20.71 -7.67
CA THR A 25 -2.21 20.59 -6.97
C THR A 25 -2.66 19.13 -6.99
N THR A 26 -3.40 18.72 -5.96
CA THR A 26 -3.80 17.31 -5.81
C THR A 26 -5.27 17.15 -5.45
N VAL A 27 -5.87 16.09 -6.00
CA VAL A 27 -7.14 15.53 -5.53
C VAL A 27 -6.85 14.11 -5.02
N LEU A 28 -7.03 13.89 -3.72
CA LEU A 28 -6.85 12.60 -3.06
C LEU A 28 -8.19 11.88 -2.93
N LYS A 29 -8.22 10.61 -3.34
CA LYS A 29 -9.31 9.66 -3.07
C LYS A 29 -8.76 8.45 -2.30
N PRO A 30 -8.90 8.39 -0.97
CA PRO A 30 -8.48 7.24 -0.19
C PRO A 30 -9.41 6.05 -0.42
N SER A 31 -9.02 4.86 0.02
CA SER A 31 -9.93 3.72 0.01
C SER A 31 -11.13 3.99 0.93
N GLU A 32 -12.32 3.70 0.42
CA GLU A 32 -13.60 3.76 1.12
C GLU A 32 -13.65 2.87 2.37
N GLU A 33 -12.79 1.85 2.45
CA GLU A 33 -12.66 0.95 3.60
C GLU A 33 -11.86 1.55 4.78
N SER A 34 -11.05 2.59 4.52
CA SER A 34 -10.21 3.24 5.55
C SER A 34 -10.01 4.74 5.29
N PRO A 35 -11.09 5.54 5.24
CA PRO A 35 -10.99 6.95 4.87
C PRO A 35 -10.58 7.87 6.04
N LEU A 36 -10.72 7.40 7.29
CA LEU A 36 -10.64 8.27 8.47
C LEU A 36 -9.29 8.97 8.64
N ASN A 37 -8.17 8.28 8.38
CA ASN A 37 -6.85 8.90 8.47
C ASN A 37 -6.63 9.97 7.39
N ALA A 38 -7.28 9.85 6.22
CA ALA A 38 -7.19 10.85 5.17
C ALA A 38 -7.92 12.15 5.56
N ILE A 39 -9.02 12.03 6.32
CA ILE A 39 -9.75 13.18 6.87
C ILE A 39 -8.85 13.91 7.87
N VAL A 40 -8.23 13.19 8.81
CA VAL A 40 -7.27 13.79 9.76
C VAL A 40 -6.07 14.41 9.02
N PHE A 41 -5.55 13.75 7.98
CA PHE A 41 -4.49 14.34 7.16
C PHE A 41 -4.93 15.65 6.48
N ALA A 42 -6.17 15.73 6.00
CA ALA A 42 -6.73 16.96 5.42
C ALA A 42 -6.81 18.09 6.45
N GLU A 43 -7.22 17.79 7.69
CA GLU A 43 -7.22 18.76 8.81
C GLU A 43 -5.80 19.27 9.09
N CYS A 44 -4.78 18.41 9.04
CA CYS A 44 -3.39 18.82 9.19
C CYS A 44 -2.93 19.76 8.06
N ILE A 45 -3.33 19.49 6.81
CA ILE A 45 -3.00 20.35 5.66
C ILE A 45 -3.68 21.72 5.77
N ASP A 46 -4.94 21.76 6.19
CA ASP A 46 -5.67 23.01 6.42
C ASP A 46 -5.03 23.83 7.54
N ALA A 47 -4.73 23.19 8.68
CA ALA A 47 -4.04 23.82 9.80
C ALA A 47 -2.63 24.33 9.45
N ALA A 48 -1.95 23.69 8.50
CA ALA A 48 -0.65 24.12 7.98
C ALA A 48 -0.76 25.34 7.04
N GLY A 49 -1.96 25.77 6.65
CA GLY A 49 -2.19 27.00 5.89
C GLY A 49 -1.89 26.89 4.39
N PHE A 50 -2.02 25.70 3.79
CA PHE A 50 -1.86 25.54 2.35
C PHE A 50 -2.88 26.39 1.57
N PRO A 51 -2.51 26.97 0.40
CA PRO A 51 -3.44 27.74 -0.39
C PRO A 51 -4.66 26.91 -0.82
N LYS A 52 -5.84 27.57 -0.89
CA LYS A 52 -7.09 26.92 -1.28
C LYS A 52 -6.96 26.23 -2.64
N GLY A 53 -7.44 24.99 -2.72
CA GLY A 53 -7.43 24.17 -3.94
C GLY A 53 -6.11 23.45 -4.22
N VAL A 54 -5.03 23.71 -3.47
CA VAL A 54 -3.76 22.98 -3.61
C VAL A 54 -3.90 21.51 -3.20
N PHE A 55 -4.65 21.25 -2.13
CA PHE A 55 -5.04 19.91 -1.71
C PHE A 55 -6.56 19.81 -1.62
N ASN A 56 -7.10 18.72 -2.14
CA ASN A 56 -8.53 18.41 -2.10
C ASN A 56 -8.70 16.94 -1.73
N LEU A 57 -9.62 16.65 -0.81
CA LEU A 57 -10.01 15.30 -0.43
C LEU A 57 -11.41 14.99 -0.96
N VAL A 58 -11.56 13.86 -1.65
CA VAL A 58 -12.87 13.37 -2.10
C VAL A 58 -13.02 11.92 -1.68
N ASN A 59 -14.11 11.63 -0.97
CA ASN A 59 -14.48 10.26 -0.60
C ASN A 59 -15.49 9.69 -1.60
N GLY A 60 -15.41 8.38 -1.82
CA GLY A 60 -16.31 7.66 -2.71
C GLY A 60 -15.68 6.36 -3.18
N ASP A 61 -16.37 5.58 -3.98
CA ASP A 61 -15.93 4.26 -4.44
C ASP A 61 -14.93 4.35 -5.62
N GLY A 62 -14.36 3.21 -5.99
CA GLY A 62 -13.49 3.13 -7.16
C GLY A 62 -14.22 3.35 -8.49
N THR A 63 -15.41 2.76 -8.65
CA THR A 63 -16.15 2.75 -9.91
C THR A 63 -16.76 4.11 -10.25
N GLY A 64 -17.25 4.85 -9.25
CA GLY A 64 -17.74 6.22 -9.43
C GLY A 64 -16.60 7.24 -9.39
N VAL A 65 -16.15 7.61 -8.19
CA VAL A 65 -15.19 8.72 -8.02
C VAL A 65 -13.83 8.41 -8.64
N GLY A 66 -13.32 7.18 -8.48
CA GLY A 66 -12.04 6.79 -9.07
C GLY A 66 -12.02 6.89 -10.60
N THR A 67 -13.08 6.41 -11.26
CA THR A 67 -13.25 6.53 -12.72
C THR A 67 -13.33 7.99 -13.15
N ALA A 68 -14.16 8.80 -12.48
CA ALA A 68 -14.31 10.21 -12.81
C ALA A 68 -12.97 10.96 -12.72
N LEU A 69 -12.19 10.74 -11.67
CA LEU A 69 -10.85 11.32 -11.53
C LEU A 69 -9.88 10.84 -12.62
N THR A 70 -10.05 9.61 -13.10
CA THR A 70 -9.14 9.05 -14.10
C THR A 70 -9.42 9.58 -15.50
N THR A 71 -10.69 9.76 -15.86
CA THR A 71 -11.10 10.21 -17.19
C THR A 71 -11.19 11.73 -17.32
N HIS A 72 -11.18 12.48 -16.23
CA HIS A 72 -11.37 13.93 -16.25
C HIS A 72 -10.34 14.63 -17.15
N PRO A 73 -10.74 15.49 -18.11
CA PRO A 73 -9.81 16.10 -19.07
C PRO A 73 -8.70 16.90 -18.37
N ASP A 74 -9.03 17.63 -17.31
CA ASP A 74 -8.09 18.53 -16.61
C ASP A 74 -7.11 17.84 -15.64
N VAL A 75 -7.16 16.52 -15.50
CA VAL A 75 -6.18 15.79 -14.67
C VAL A 75 -4.94 15.47 -15.52
N ASP A 76 -3.76 15.95 -15.14
CA ASP A 76 -2.53 15.67 -15.90
C ASP A 76 -1.90 14.30 -15.59
N MET A 77 -2.16 13.78 -14.39
CA MET A 77 -1.52 12.57 -13.87
C MET A 77 -2.42 11.80 -12.90
N VAL A 78 -2.43 10.48 -13.03
CA VAL A 78 -3.03 9.57 -12.05
C VAL A 78 -1.95 8.72 -11.40
N SER A 79 -1.78 8.86 -10.08
CA SER A 79 -0.99 7.94 -9.27
C SER A 79 -1.94 7.05 -8.46
N PHE A 80 -1.85 5.75 -8.68
CA PHE A 80 -2.68 4.72 -8.07
C PHE A 80 -1.81 3.68 -7.36
N THR A 81 -2.23 3.29 -6.16
CA THR A 81 -1.74 2.05 -5.54
C THR A 81 -2.93 1.12 -5.26
N GLY A 82 -2.85 -0.14 -5.66
CA GLY A 82 -3.90 -1.12 -5.40
C GLY A 82 -3.83 -2.36 -6.28
N SER A 83 -4.99 -2.91 -6.67
CA SER A 83 -5.02 -4.16 -7.44
C SER A 83 -4.56 -3.98 -8.89
N THR A 84 -3.94 -5.01 -9.47
CA THR A 84 -3.56 -5.03 -10.89
C THR A 84 -4.74 -4.82 -11.83
N ARG A 85 -5.90 -5.40 -11.49
CA ARG A 85 -7.15 -5.23 -12.26
C ARG A 85 -7.57 -3.75 -12.34
N ALA A 86 -7.55 -3.05 -11.20
CA ALA A 86 -7.87 -1.62 -11.16
C ALA A 86 -6.82 -0.78 -11.87
N GLY A 87 -5.52 -1.10 -11.71
CA GLY A 87 -4.44 -0.45 -12.44
C GLY A 87 -4.61 -0.53 -13.96
N ILE A 88 -4.98 -1.70 -14.48
CA ILE A 88 -5.28 -1.89 -15.92
C ILE A 88 -6.46 -1.02 -16.35
N ALA A 89 -7.54 -0.99 -15.58
CA ALA A 89 -8.71 -0.16 -15.89
C ALA A 89 -8.34 1.33 -15.90
N ILE A 90 -7.54 1.79 -14.94
CA ILE A 90 -7.05 3.17 -14.86
C ILE A 90 -6.20 3.52 -16.08
N SER A 91 -5.23 2.66 -16.45
CA SER A 91 -4.39 2.91 -17.63
C SER A 91 -5.20 3.03 -18.91
N LYS A 92 -6.25 2.22 -19.09
CA LYS A 92 -7.14 2.30 -20.25
C LYS A 92 -7.93 3.61 -20.25
N ALA A 93 -8.52 3.97 -19.11
CA ALA A 93 -9.33 5.18 -18.97
C ALA A 93 -8.50 6.47 -19.12
N ALA A 94 -7.21 6.43 -18.79
CA ALA A 94 -6.30 7.57 -18.93
C ALA A 94 -5.77 7.78 -20.36
N ALA A 95 -5.96 6.81 -21.27
CA ALA A 95 -5.32 6.79 -22.58
C ALA A 95 -5.77 7.91 -23.51
N ASP A 96 -7.07 8.24 -23.53
CA ASP A 96 -7.66 9.22 -24.45
C ASP A 96 -7.11 10.64 -24.27
N THR A 97 -6.55 10.93 -23.10
CA THR A 97 -5.92 12.23 -22.78
C THR A 97 -4.41 12.11 -22.55
N LEU A 98 -3.83 10.93 -22.83
CA LEU A 98 -2.41 10.65 -22.69
C LEU A 98 -1.82 11.05 -21.33
N LYS A 99 -2.60 10.92 -20.24
CA LYS A 99 -2.17 11.30 -18.89
C LYS A 99 -1.00 10.44 -18.46
N ARG A 100 -0.13 11.01 -17.62
CA ARG A 100 0.88 10.20 -16.93
C ARG A 100 0.21 9.27 -15.93
N VAL A 101 0.53 7.98 -15.99
CA VAL A 101 -0.02 6.97 -15.08
C VAL A 101 1.12 6.33 -14.28
N HIS A 102 1.03 6.41 -12.96
CA HIS A 102 1.98 5.77 -12.03
C HIS A 102 1.24 4.71 -11.21
N LEU A 103 1.68 3.46 -11.30
CA LEU A 103 1.00 2.31 -10.72
C LEU A 103 1.91 1.54 -9.77
N GLU A 104 1.48 1.42 -8.51
CA GLU A 104 2.00 0.44 -7.56
C GLU A 104 0.95 -0.65 -7.37
N LEU A 105 1.27 -1.88 -7.77
CA LEU A 105 0.29 -2.96 -7.89
C LEU A 105 0.58 -4.12 -6.94
N GLY A 106 -0.20 -5.20 -7.06
CA GLY A 106 0.04 -6.42 -6.29
C GLY A 106 1.34 -7.11 -6.69
N GLY A 107 2.01 -7.70 -5.70
CA GLY A 107 3.22 -8.50 -5.89
C GLY A 107 3.04 -9.96 -5.47
N LYS A 108 4.04 -10.78 -5.80
CA LYS A 108 4.23 -12.12 -5.22
C LYS A 108 5.68 -12.26 -4.77
N GLY A 109 5.99 -11.59 -3.65
CA GLY A 109 7.35 -11.43 -3.11
C GLY A 109 8.03 -12.78 -2.85
N ALA A 110 9.15 -13.01 -3.52
CA ALA A 110 10.02 -14.15 -3.27
C ALA A 110 10.97 -13.83 -2.12
N ASN A 111 11.02 -14.72 -1.13
CA ASN A 111 11.95 -14.70 -0.01
C ASN A 111 12.87 -15.92 -0.16
N ILE A 112 14.10 -15.71 -0.61
CA ILE A 112 15.00 -16.78 -1.02
C ILE A 112 16.02 -17.03 0.10
N LEU A 113 16.01 -18.25 0.66
CA LEU A 113 16.87 -18.68 1.75
C LEU A 113 17.87 -19.73 1.26
N PHE A 114 19.16 -19.38 1.33
CA PHE A 114 20.26 -20.30 1.10
C PHE A 114 20.71 -20.97 2.41
N ALA A 115 21.48 -22.06 2.30
CA ALA A 115 21.96 -22.83 3.43
C ALA A 115 22.95 -22.04 4.31
N ASP A 116 23.59 -21.02 3.76
CA ASP A 116 24.50 -20.08 4.42
C ASP A 116 23.81 -18.79 4.90
N ALA A 117 22.47 -18.71 4.81
CA ALA A 117 21.73 -17.62 5.41
C ALA A 117 21.92 -17.63 6.93
N ASP A 118 21.91 -16.43 7.53
CA ASP A 118 22.01 -16.28 8.97
C ASP A 118 20.85 -16.94 9.72
N ASP A 119 21.07 -17.24 11.00
CA ASP A 119 20.17 -18.05 11.82
C ASP A 119 18.76 -17.47 11.97
N ASP A 120 18.61 -16.15 11.84
CA ASP A 120 17.35 -15.42 12.00
C ASP A 120 16.57 -15.26 10.67
N ALA A 121 17.11 -15.72 9.54
CA ALA A 121 16.53 -15.47 8.22
C ALA A 121 15.11 -16.04 8.06
N ILE A 122 14.85 -17.22 8.64
CA ILE A 122 13.51 -17.85 8.63
C ILE A 122 12.54 -17.03 9.48
N ASP A 123 12.95 -16.66 10.69
CA ASP A 123 12.15 -15.90 11.65
C ASP A 123 11.74 -14.53 11.08
N ARG A 124 12.70 -13.80 10.50
CA ARG A 124 12.43 -12.52 9.82
C ARG A 124 11.42 -12.71 8.69
N GLY A 125 11.60 -13.75 7.88
CA GLY A 125 10.69 -14.07 6.78
C GLY A 125 9.25 -14.29 7.23
N VAL A 126 9.05 -15.09 8.29
CA VAL A 126 7.72 -15.37 8.84
C VAL A 126 7.10 -14.12 9.46
N ARG A 127 7.84 -13.40 10.32
CA ARG A 127 7.34 -12.18 10.97
C ARG A 127 6.95 -11.12 9.96
N GLN A 128 7.78 -10.92 8.92
CA GLN A 128 7.47 -9.98 7.84
C GLN A 128 6.24 -10.42 7.03
N MET A 129 6.06 -11.73 6.80
CA MET A 129 4.85 -12.24 6.13
C MET A 129 3.59 -12.04 6.99
N MET A 130 3.69 -12.12 8.30
CA MET A 130 2.54 -12.00 9.20
C MET A 130 2.22 -10.55 9.59
N SER A 131 3.17 -9.62 9.40
CA SER A 131 2.94 -8.19 9.60
C SER A 131 1.76 -7.68 8.77
N ASN A 132 0.91 -6.85 9.40
CA ASN A 132 -0.36 -6.40 8.82
C ASN A 132 -1.25 -7.56 8.31
N SER A 133 -1.20 -8.70 8.99
CA SER A 133 -1.85 -9.96 8.59
C SER A 133 -1.49 -10.41 7.17
N GLY A 134 -0.28 -10.09 6.70
CA GLY A 134 0.18 -10.37 5.35
C GLY A 134 -0.44 -9.52 4.25
N GLN A 135 -1.20 -8.49 4.61
CA GLN A 135 -1.93 -7.62 3.68
C GLN A 135 -1.03 -6.49 3.13
N SER A 136 0.24 -6.79 2.86
CA SER A 136 1.21 -5.83 2.34
C SER A 136 1.58 -6.17 0.90
N CYS A 137 1.73 -5.17 0.02
CA CYS A 137 2.07 -5.41 -1.39
C CYS A 137 3.44 -6.07 -1.56
N ASN A 138 4.37 -5.80 -0.63
CA ASN A 138 5.71 -6.35 -0.57
C ASN A 138 5.82 -7.58 0.37
N ALA A 139 4.71 -8.17 0.80
CA ALA A 139 4.74 -9.34 1.68
C ALA A 139 5.56 -10.49 1.05
N PRO A 140 6.48 -11.13 1.81
CA PRO A 140 7.34 -12.22 1.35
C PRO A 140 6.57 -13.55 1.23
N SER A 141 5.49 -13.55 0.46
CA SER A 141 4.49 -14.62 0.34
C SER A 141 4.97 -15.92 -0.31
N ARG A 142 6.22 -15.98 -0.78
CA ARG A 142 6.87 -17.20 -1.26
C ARG A 142 8.24 -17.37 -0.63
N MET A 143 8.31 -18.13 0.45
CA MET A 143 9.59 -18.58 1.01
C MET A 143 10.14 -19.73 0.14
N LEU A 144 11.27 -19.49 -0.52
CA LEU A 144 11.98 -20.43 -1.37
C LEU A 144 13.26 -20.84 -0.65
N VAL A 145 13.38 -22.11 -0.31
CA VAL A 145 14.44 -22.60 0.59
C VAL A 145 15.34 -23.58 -0.14
N GLN A 146 16.66 -23.43 0.02
CA GLN A 146 17.64 -24.38 -0.47
C GLN A 146 17.39 -25.77 0.14
N ARG A 147 17.41 -26.80 -0.71
CA ARG A 147 16.97 -28.17 -0.39
C ARG A 147 17.56 -28.72 0.90
N GLU A 148 18.84 -28.43 1.17
CA GLU A 148 19.58 -28.92 2.34
C GLU A 148 18.96 -28.48 3.68
N ILE A 149 18.42 -27.26 3.76
CA ILE A 149 17.84 -26.70 4.98
C ILE A 149 16.30 -26.70 4.98
N TYR A 150 15.66 -27.35 4.00
CA TYR A 150 14.20 -27.27 3.80
C TYR A 150 13.42 -27.76 5.03
N SER A 151 13.72 -28.94 5.55
CA SER A 151 13.00 -29.50 6.71
C SER A 151 13.13 -28.60 7.94
N ARG A 152 14.35 -28.11 8.22
CA ARG A 152 14.61 -27.15 9.30
C ARG A 152 13.80 -25.87 9.13
N ALA A 153 13.73 -25.34 7.91
CA ALA A 153 12.99 -24.12 7.62
C ALA A 153 11.48 -24.29 7.82
N VAL A 154 10.91 -25.42 7.40
CA VAL A 154 9.48 -25.72 7.63
C VAL A 154 9.17 -25.82 9.11
N GLU A 155 9.97 -26.56 9.88
CA GLU A 155 9.79 -26.71 11.32
C GLU A 155 9.91 -25.37 12.04
N ARG A 156 10.98 -24.61 11.76
CA ARG A 156 11.19 -23.30 12.39
C ARG A 156 10.10 -22.30 12.00
N ALA A 157 9.68 -22.27 10.74
CA ALA A 157 8.62 -21.38 10.31
C ALA A 157 7.29 -21.67 11.03
N ALA A 158 6.95 -22.95 11.21
CA ALA A 158 5.76 -23.35 11.96
C ALA A 158 5.86 -22.94 13.44
N GLN A 159 7.02 -23.12 14.07
CA GLN A 159 7.25 -22.67 15.45
C GLN A 159 7.02 -21.17 15.58
N ILE A 160 7.61 -20.35 14.70
CA ILE A 160 7.44 -18.89 14.75
C ILE A 160 6.00 -18.48 14.49
N ALA A 161 5.33 -19.07 13.49
CA ALA A 161 3.93 -18.78 13.22
C ALA A 161 3.03 -19.06 14.43
N ASN A 162 3.29 -20.15 15.17
CA ASN A 162 2.53 -20.51 16.38
C ASN A 162 2.75 -19.56 17.58
N THR A 163 3.78 -18.70 17.53
CA THR A 163 4.01 -17.68 18.57
C THR A 163 3.30 -16.36 18.27
N ILE A 164 2.68 -16.20 17.10
CA ILE A 164 2.02 -14.97 16.70
C ILE A 164 0.55 -15.04 17.14
N GLU A 165 0.21 -14.21 18.13
CA GLU A 165 -1.15 -14.13 18.66
C GLU A 165 -2.04 -13.23 17.79
N VAL A 166 -3.29 -13.66 17.56
CA VAL A 166 -4.33 -12.82 16.95
C VAL A 166 -5.14 -12.19 18.07
N ARG A 167 -5.12 -10.86 18.14
CA ARG A 167 -5.77 -10.09 19.21
C ARG A 167 -6.52 -8.87 18.66
N PRO A 168 -7.47 -8.31 19.42
CA PRO A 168 -8.09 -7.04 19.09
C PRO A 168 -7.04 -5.92 18.97
N ALA A 169 -7.19 -5.06 17.95
CA ALA A 169 -6.21 -4.00 17.66
C ALA A 169 -6.13 -2.90 18.73
N GLN A 170 -7.10 -2.83 19.64
CA GLN A 170 -7.13 -1.88 20.76
C GLN A 170 -6.31 -2.35 21.96
N GLU A 171 -5.98 -3.64 22.03
CA GLU A 171 -5.16 -4.19 23.11
C GLU A 171 -3.68 -3.89 22.87
N GLU A 172 -2.96 -3.55 23.94
CA GLU A 172 -1.53 -3.29 23.86
C GLU A 172 -0.77 -4.58 23.48
N GLY A 173 0.00 -4.50 22.39
CA GLY A 173 0.83 -5.61 21.91
C GLY A 173 2.20 -5.65 22.59
N SER A 174 2.81 -6.82 22.61
CA SER A 174 4.27 -6.94 22.82
C SER A 174 4.94 -6.86 21.44
N PHE A 175 5.80 -5.85 21.25
CA PHE A 175 6.57 -5.69 20.01
C PHE A 175 7.73 -6.69 19.94
#